data_AF-A0A8K0KL02-F1
#
_entry.id   AF-A0A8K0KL02-F1
#
_cell.length_a   1.000
_cell.length_b   1.000
_cell.length_c   1.000
_cell.angle_alpha   90.00
_cell.angle_beta   90.00
_cell.angle_gamma   90.00
#
_symmetry.space_group_name_H-M   'P 1'
#
loop_
_entity.id
_entity.type
_entity.pdbx_description
1 polymer ?
#
loop_
_entity_poly.entity_id
_entity_poly.type
_entity_poly.pdbx_seq_one_letter_code
_entity_poly.pdbx_strand_id
1 'polypeptide(L)' 'MFSHMQLSVQGSDRSSWLLGDSGYPLQPWLMTPFCHPPPDTPEDRFNDSQCKARSCVERCIGVWKSRFRCLRKDRTLH' A
#
# COMPACT_ATOMS: atom_id res chain seq x y z
N MET A 1 20.75 -5.69 17.12
CA MET A 1 20.93 -6.73 16.08
C MET A 1 19.64 -6.83 15.26
N PHE A 2 19.29 -5.78 14.53
CA PHE A 2 18.12 -5.80 13.63
C PHE A 2 18.62 -6.17 12.24
N SER A 3 18.61 -7.48 11.97
CA SER A 3 19.08 -8.04 10.71
C SER A 3 18.12 -7.67 9.59
N HIS A 4 18.61 -6.78 8.73
CA HIS A 4 18.34 -6.64 7.31
C HIS A 4 17.74 -7.92 6.70
N MET A 5 16.48 -7.87 6.26
CA MET A 5 15.92 -8.90 5.38
C MET A 5 15.34 -8.23 4.14
N GLN A 6 16.23 -8.11 3.17
CA GLN A 6 16.03 -7.60 1.83
C GLN A 6 15.14 -8.61 1.07
N LEU A 7 13.84 -8.33 0.98
CA LEU A 7 12.95 -9.09 0.12
C LEU A 7 13.08 -8.57 -1.30
N SER A 8 13.96 -9.25 -2.02
CA SER A 8 14.15 -9.13 -3.46
C SER A 8 12.85 -9.44 -4.18
N VAL A 9 12.09 -8.39 -4.52
CA VAL A 9 11.25 -8.39 -5.71
C VAL A 9 12.23 -8.65 -6.88
N GLN A 10 12.26 -9.89 -7.37
CA GLN A 10 13.15 -10.32 -8.45
C GLN A 10 13.08 -9.33 -9.62
N GLY A 11 14.16 -8.57 -9.84
CA GLY A 11 14.35 -7.82 -11.08
C GLY A 11 14.86 -6.39 -11.01
N SER A 12 15.20 -5.82 -9.84
CA SER A 12 15.95 -4.55 -9.82
C SER A 12 16.76 -4.39 -8.53
N ASP A 13 17.93 -3.80 -8.65
CA ASP A 13 18.93 -3.49 -7.61
C ASP A 13 18.44 -2.44 -6.59
N ARG A 14 17.20 -2.56 -6.12
CA ARG A 14 16.52 -1.63 -5.23
C ARG A 14 15.78 -2.40 -4.14
N SER A 15 16.12 -2.12 -2.88
CA SER A 15 15.37 -2.54 -1.70
C SER A 15 13.95 -1.99 -1.79
N SER A 16 13.05 -2.80 -2.36
CA SER A 16 11.67 -2.42 -2.61
C SER A 16 10.81 -2.99 -1.49
N TRP A 17 9.96 -2.15 -0.91
CA TRP A 17 9.03 -2.52 0.15
C TRP A 17 7.61 -2.58 -0.41
N LEU A 18 6.83 -3.57 0.01
CA LEU A 18 5.41 -3.59 -0.29
C LEU A 18 4.69 -2.67 0.69
N LEU A 19 3.84 -1.78 0.18
CA LEU A 19 3.03 -0.89 1.02
C LEU A 19 1.68 -1.55 1.29
N GLY A 20 1.41 -1.85 2.56
CA GLY A 20 0.16 -2.43 3.04
C GLY A 20 -0.76 -1.39 3.64
N ASP A 21 -2.06 -1.70 3.68
CA ASP A 21 -3.02 -0.98 4.51
C ASP A 21 -2.89 -1.41 5.99
N SER A 22 -3.40 -0.57 6.89
CA SER A 22 -3.59 -0.85 8.33
C SER A 22 -4.35 -2.15 8.63
N GLY A 23 -5.15 -2.65 7.69
CA GLY A 23 -5.86 -3.94 7.81
C GLY A 23 -4.98 -5.18 7.60
N TYR A 24 -3.71 -5.01 7.19
CA TYR A 24 -2.76 -6.11 7.07
C TYR A 24 -1.80 -6.13 8.27
N PRO A 25 -1.37 -7.33 8.71
CA PRO A 25 -0.32 -7.40 9.72
C PRO A 25 0.97 -6.81 9.17
N LEU A 26 1.73 -6.10 10.00
CA LEU A 26 3.07 -5.64 9.64
C LEU A 26 3.94 -6.88 9.37
N GLN A 27 4.49 -7.00 8.16
CA GLN A 27 5.38 -8.09 7.78
C GLN A 27 6.75 -7.52 7.40
N PRO A 28 7.83 -8.33 7.45
CA PRO A 28 9.17 -7.87 7.06
C PRO A 28 9.30 -7.36 5.62
N TRP A 29 8.29 -7.58 4.77
CA TRP A 29 8.17 -7.03 3.42
C TRP A 29 7.05 -6.01 3.26
N LEU A 30 6.18 -5.87 4.27
CA LEU A 30 4.93 -5.12 4.19
C LEU A 30 4.94 -3.98 5.20
N MET A 31 5.18 -2.75 4.72
CA MET A 31 5.08 -1.55 5.54
C MET A 31 3.64 -1.09 5.63
N THR A 32 3.12 -0.98 6.86
CA THR A 32 1.82 -0.40 7.16
C THR A 32 1.97 1.02 7.69
N PRO A 33 0.94 1.89 7.56
CA PRO A 33 0.99 3.22 8.15
C PRO A 33 1.24 3.16 9.66
N PHE A 34 1.95 4.15 10.20
CA PHE A 34 2.13 4.30 11.63
C PHE A 34 0.83 4.78 12.30
N CYS A 35 0.47 4.21 13.45
CA CYS A 35 -0.69 4.66 14.21
C CYS A 35 -0.33 5.91 15.03
N HIS A 36 -1.00 7.04 14.76
CA HIS A 36 -0.85 8.29 15.49
C HIS A 36 0.61 8.80 15.62
N PRO A 37 1.33 9.00 14.50
CA PRO A 37 2.65 9.62 14.59
C PRO A 37 2.50 11.06 15.12
N PRO A 38 3.44 11.54 15.95
CA PRO A 38 3.49 12.95 16.31
C PRO A 38 3.66 13.82 15.04
N PRO A 39 3.09 15.03 15.00
CA PRO A 39 3.21 15.90 13.84
C PRO A 39 4.68 16.23 13.52
N ASP A 40 4.98 16.38 12.23
CA ASP A 40 6.32 16.73 11.73
C ASP A 40 7.43 15.68 11.95
N THR A 41 7.04 14.47 12.34
CA THR A 41 7.96 13.34 12.45
C THR A 41 8.22 12.68 11.09
N PRO A 42 9.35 11.98 10.92
CA PRO A 42 9.58 11.16 9.73
C PRO A 42 8.43 10.17 9.44
N GLU A 43 7.80 9.63 10.49
CA GLU A 43 6.66 8.72 10.44
C GLU A 43 5.40 9.39 9.89
N ASP A 44 5.14 10.63 10.31
CA ASP A 44 4.03 11.45 9.80
C ASP A 44 4.22 11.77 8.30
N ARG A 45 5.43 12.16 7.92
CA ARG A 45 5.80 12.40 6.51
C ARG A 45 5.68 11.13 5.66
N PHE A 46 6.05 9.98 6.22
CA PHE A 46 5.87 8.69 5.57
C PHE A 46 4.38 8.40 5.35
N ASN A 47 3.56 8.50 6.39
CA ASN A 47 2.12 8.30 6.30
C ASN A 47 1.48 9.24 5.26
N ASP A 48 1.88 10.51 5.23
CA ASP A 48 1.43 11.49 4.25
C ASP A 48 1.76 11.06 2.81
N SER A 49 2.99 10.59 2.58
CA SER A 49 3.42 10.11 1.27
C SER A 49 2.65 8.84 0.85
N GLN A 50 2.42 7.92 1.79
CA GLN A 50 1.68 6.69 1.58
C GLN A 50 0.20 6.99 1.27
N CYS A 51 -0.43 7.91 2.01
CA CYS A 51 -1.81 8.35 1.77
C CYS A 51 -1.98 8.94 0.37
N LYS A 52 -1.04 9.77 -0.10
CA LYS A 52 -1.06 10.34 -1.46
C LYS A 52 -0.93 9.25 -2.52
N ALA A 53 0.01 8.32 -2.36
CA ALA A 53 0.21 7.20 -3.27
C ALA A 53 -1.05 6.31 -3.36
N ARG A 54 -1.63 5.95 -2.21
CA ARG A 54 -2.86 5.16 -2.12
C ARG A 54 -4.03 5.87 -2.80
N SER A 55 -4.21 7.16 -2.52
CA SER A 55 -5.29 7.95 -3.13
C SER A 55 -5.21 7.94 -4.67
N CYS A 56 -4.00 7.94 -5.24
CA CYS A 56 -3.81 7.82 -6.69
C CYS A 56 -4.24 6.44 -7.21
N VAL A 57 -3.78 5.37 -6.56
CA VAL A 57 -4.10 3.98 -6.92
C VAL A 57 -5.60 3.71 -6.81
N GLU A 58 -6.24 4.14 -5.72
CA GLU A 58 -7.68 3.95 -5.50
C GLU A 58 -8.53 4.67 -6.54
N ARG A 59 -8.17 5.90 -6.92
CA ARG A 59 -8.82 6.64 -8.01
C ARG A 59 -8.67 5.90 -9.34
N CYS A 60 -7.48 5.41 -9.65
CA CYS A 60 -7.22 4.62 -10.85
C CYS A 60 -8.08 3.35 -10.89
N ILE A 61 -8.10 2.59 -9.79
CA ILE A 61 -8.93 1.39 -9.63
C ILE A 61 -10.42 1.74 -9.76
N GLY A 62 -10.87 2.87 -9.21
CA GLY A 62 -12.25 3.35 -9.35
C GLY A 62 -12.64 3.59 -10.81
N VAL A 63 -11.76 4.23 -11.59
CA VAL A 63 -11.94 4.41 -13.04
C VAL A 63 -11.97 3.06 -13.76
N TRP A 64 -11.08 2.13 -13.40
CA TRP A 64 -11.08 0.80 -14.01
C TRP A 64 -12.36 0.03 -13.73
N LYS A 65 -12.85 0.06 -12.49
CA LYS A 65 -14.13 -0.57 -12.11
C LYS A 65 -15.34 0.07 -12.81
N SER A 66 -15.28 1.36 -13.15
CA SER A 66 -16.36 2.03 -13.89
C SER A 66 -16.35 1.68 -15.38
N ARG A 67 -15.17 1.50 -15.98
CA ARG A 67 -14.99 1.12 -17.39
C ARG A 67 -15.24 -0.36 -17.63
N PHE A 68 -14.67 -1.22 -16.81
CA PHE A 68 -14.72 -2.67 -16.97
C PHE A 68 -15.73 -3.27 -16.01
N ARG A 69 -16.95 -3.55 -16.51
CA ARG A 69 -18.04 -4.13 -15.70
C ARG A 69 -17.68 -5.49 -15.09
N CYS A 70 -16.75 -6.25 -15.70
CA CYS A 70 -16.26 -7.51 -15.15
C CYS A 70 -15.49 -7.35 -13.83
N LEU A 71 -14.97 -6.14 -13.52
CA LEU A 71 -14.29 -5.84 -12.27
C LEU A 71 -15.25 -5.41 -11.15
N ARG A 72 -16.54 -5.24 -11.43
CA ARG A 72 -17.57 -4.98 -10.43
C ARG A 72 -17.99 -6.31 -9.80
N LYS A 73 -17.86 -6.44 -8.48
CA LYS A 73 -18.38 -7.59 -7.69
C LYS A 73 -19.92 -7.69 -7.63
N ASP A 74 -20.62 -6.90 -8.44
CA ASP A 74 -22.08 -6.67 -8.40
C ASP A 74 -22.90 -7.78 -9.08
N ARG A 75 -22.29 -8.68 -9.87
CA ARG A 75 -23.02 -9.83 -10.42
C ARG A 75 -23.15 -10.98 -9.41
N THR A 76 -23.96 -10.79 -8.38
CA THR A 76 -24.76 -11.90 -7.87
C THR A 76 -25.92 -12.09 -8.84
N LEU A 77 -25.77 -13.04 -9.77
CA LEU A 77 -26.92 -13.64 -10.46
C LEU A 77 -27.78 -14.27 -9.36
N HIS A 78 -28.93 -13.66 -9.08
CA HIS A 78 -30.04 -14.32 -8.40
C HIS A 78 -30.71 -15.29 -9.36
#